data_AF-A0A3Q4EC18-F1
#
_entry.id   AF-A0A3Q4EC18-F1
#
_cell.length_a   1.000
_cell.length_b   1.000
_cell.length_c   1.000
_cell.angle_alpha   90.00
_cell.angle_beta   90.00
_cell.angle_gamma   90.00
#
_symmetry.space_group_name_H-M   'P 1'
#
loop_
_entity.id
_entity.type
_entity.pdbx_description
1 polymer ?
#
loop_
_entity_poly.entity_id
_entity_poly.type
_entity_poly.pdbx_seq_one_letter_code
_entity_poly.pdbx_strand_id
1 'polypeptide(L)'
;MWQFRVFLLLMSTWGISSIPAHPDPVFSSSEHAHQVLRVRRANSFLEEMRPGSLERECMEEICDFEEAQEIFQNVEDTLAFWIKYFDGDQCSAPPLDHQCDSPCCGHGTCIDGIGSFSCSCDKGWEGKFCQQELRFQDCRVNNGGCLHYCLEESNGRRCACAPGYELADDHMRCKST
;
A
#
# COMPACT_ATOMS: atom_id res chain seq x y z
N MET A 1 25.96 -67.66 17.70
CA MET A 1 26.30 -66.72 16.62
C MET A 1 24.98 -66.31 15.97
N TRP A 2 24.38 -65.21 16.45
CA TRP A 2 24.16 -63.95 15.70
C TRP A 2 23.25 -64.17 14.47
N GLN A 3 22.04 -63.61 14.38
CA GLN A 3 21.76 -62.20 14.11
C GLN A 3 20.29 -61.84 14.45
N PHE A 4 20.08 -60.86 15.33
CA PHE A 4 18.82 -60.12 15.47
C PHE A 4 18.72 -59.12 14.31
N ARG A 5 17.65 -59.17 13.51
CA ARG A 5 17.33 -58.10 12.55
C ARG A 5 16.50 -57.03 13.25
N VAL A 6 17.13 -55.93 13.62
CA VAL A 6 16.45 -54.69 14.02
C VAL A 6 16.07 -53.94 12.74
N PHE A 7 14.76 -53.81 12.48
CA PHE A 7 14.24 -52.89 11.47
C PHE A 7 14.18 -51.49 12.09
N LEU A 8 15.16 -50.65 11.81
CA LEU A 8 15.11 -49.22 12.10
C LEU A 8 14.43 -48.51 10.92
N LEU A 9 13.17 -48.12 11.11
CA LEU A 9 12.49 -47.16 10.25
C LEU A 9 13.05 -45.76 10.56
N LEU A 10 13.99 -45.29 9.74
CA LEU A 10 14.40 -43.89 9.72
C LEU A 10 13.34 -43.10 8.94
N MET A 11 12.36 -42.55 9.65
CA MET A 11 11.52 -41.48 9.11
C MET A 11 12.37 -40.21 9.05
N SER A 12 12.95 -39.91 7.89
CA SER A 12 13.54 -38.61 7.62
C SER A 12 12.42 -37.59 7.48
N THR A 13 12.00 -36.97 8.58
CA THR A 13 11.17 -35.76 8.53
C THR A 13 12.06 -34.64 8.01
N TRP A 14 11.92 -34.33 6.72
CA TRP A 14 12.44 -33.10 6.16
C TRP A 14 11.75 -31.96 6.89
N GLY A 15 12.49 -31.26 7.75
CA GLY A 15 12.04 -30.02 8.35
C GLY A 15 11.85 -29.00 7.23
N ILE A 16 10.61 -28.77 6.82
CA ILE A 16 10.24 -27.62 6.01
C ILE A 16 10.38 -26.42 6.96
N SER A 17 11.51 -25.72 6.87
CA SER A 17 11.65 -24.37 7.43
C SER A 17 10.84 -23.41 6.55
N SER A 18 9.52 -23.52 6.61
CA SER A 18 8.64 -22.44 6.21
C SER A 18 8.69 -21.40 7.33
N ILE A 19 9.42 -20.31 7.11
CA ILE A 19 9.23 -19.08 7.88
C ILE A 19 7.74 -18.75 7.73
N PRO A 20 6.95 -18.69 8.82
CA PRO A 20 5.57 -18.27 8.70
C PRO A 20 5.59 -16.85 8.16
N ALA A 21 4.90 -16.61 7.04
CA ALA A 21 4.53 -15.25 6.68
C ALA A 21 3.87 -14.63 7.92
N HIS A 22 4.38 -13.49 8.38
CA HIS A 22 3.77 -12.78 9.48
C HIS A 22 2.30 -12.53 9.11
N PRO A 23 1.33 -12.93 9.94
CA PRO A 23 -0.05 -12.62 9.67
C PRO A 23 -0.18 -11.10 9.62
N ASP A 24 -0.83 -10.61 8.57
CA ASP A 24 -1.17 -9.19 8.49
C ASP A 24 -1.88 -8.79 9.79
N PRO A 25 -1.49 -7.66 10.40
CA PRO A 25 -2.08 -7.25 11.66
C PRO A 25 -3.60 -7.06 11.47
N VAL A 26 -4.38 -7.72 12.32
CA VAL A 26 -5.86 -7.64 12.33
C VAL A 26 -6.34 -6.20 12.60
N PHE A 27 -5.48 -5.39 13.25
CA PHE A 27 -5.72 -3.99 13.51
C PHE A 27 -4.86 -3.11 12.60
N SER A 28 -5.50 -2.12 11.97
CA SER A 28 -4.81 -1.09 11.22
C SER A 28 -3.85 -0.30 12.12
N SER A 29 -2.76 0.24 11.56
CA SER A 29 -1.83 1.04 12.34
C SER A 29 -2.54 2.27 12.90
N SER A 30 -2.05 2.81 14.02
CA SER A 30 -2.61 4.04 14.62
C SER A 30 -2.76 5.15 13.58
N GLU A 31 -1.77 5.34 12.70
CA GLU A 31 -1.79 6.37 11.66
C GLU A 31 -2.95 6.20 10.67
N HIS A 32 -3.18 4.98 10.17
CA HIS A 32 -4.32 4.66 9.31
C HIS A 32 -5.66 4.72 10.06
N ALA A 33 -5.68 4.33 11.34
CA ALA A 33 -6.90 4.38 12.16
C ALA A 33 -7.33 5.82 12.47
N HIS A 34 -6.39 6.76 12.65
CA HIS A 34 -6.68 8.17 12.91
C HIS A 34 -7.38 8.88 11.74
N GLN A 35 -7.31 8.32 10.54
CA GLN A 35 -7.96 8.84 9.33
C GLN A 35 -9.48 8.60 9.30
N VAL A 36 -9.97 7.70 10.16
CA VAL A 36 -11.41 7.41 10.36
C VAL A 36 -11.88 7.76 11.77
N LEU A 37 -11.04 8.42 12.58
CA LEU A 37 -11.44 8.80 13.94
C LEU A 37 -12.47 9.93 13.93
N ARG A 38 -13.51 9.70 14.73
CA ARG A 38 -14.68 10.59 14.94
C ARG A 38 -14.31 12.07 15.08
N VAL A 39 -14.81 12.85 14.13
CA VAL A 39 -15.03 14.28 14.31
C VAL A 39 -16.39 14.47 14.98
N ARG A 40 -16.65 15.68 15.51
CA ARG A 40 -17.88 16.02 16.23
C ARG A 40 -19.07 15.99 15.27
N ARG A 41 -19.93 14.95 15.39
CA ARG A 41 -21.23 14.84 14.71
C ARG A 41 -22.01 16.15 14.73
N ALA A 42 -22.39 16.65 13.56
CA ALA A 42 -23.14 17.89 13.39
C ALA A 42 -24.65 17.63 13.41
N ASN A 43 -25.17 16.91 14.40
CA ASN A 43 -26.56 16.44 14.31
C ASN A 43 -27.56 17.51 14.78
N SER A 44 -28.50 17.86 13.90
CA SER A 44 -29.69 18.63 14.24
C SER A 44 -30.77 17.74 14.90
N PHE A 45 -31.82 18.37 15.43
CA PHE A 45 -32.89 17.65 16.14
C PHE A 45 -33.56 16.62 15.23
N LEU A 46 -33.45 15.33 15.60
CA LEU A 46 -34.04 14.18 14.89
C LEU A 46 -33.43 13.86 13.50
N GLU A 47 -32.23 14.39 13.21
CA GLU A 47 -31.51 14.17 11.95
C GLU A 47 -31.30 12.69 11.61
N GLU A 48 -30.89 11.89 12.60
CA GLU A 48 -30.60 10.45 12.47
C GLU A 48 -31.79 9.60 11.98
N MET A 49 -33.03 10.11 12.07
CA MET A 49 -34.20 9.39 11.55
C MET A 49 -34.42 9.64 10.05
N ARG A 50 -33.69 10.58 9.45
CA ARG A 50 -33.73 10.84 8.01
C ARG A 50 -32.77 9.89 7.31
N PRO A 51 -33.07 9.49 6.06
CA PRO A 51 -32.10 8.75 5.26
C PRO A 51 -30.86 9.62 5.02
N GLY A 52 -29.69 8.98 5.06
CA GLY A 52 -28.40 9.61 4.76
C GLY A 52 -28.41 10.29 3.39
N SER A 53 -27.78 11.46 3.30
CA SER A 53 -27.79 12.27 2.09
C SER A 53 -26.47 13.01 1.90
N LEU A 54 -25.76 12.68 0.83
CA LEU A 54 -24.47 13.28 0.49
C LEU A 54 -24.50 14.81 0.49
N GLU A 55 -25.51 15.40 -0.13
CA GLU A 55 -25.62 16.86 -0.23
C GLU A 55 -25.79 17.48 1.16
N ARG A 56 -26.75 16.99 1.95
CA ARG A 56 -27.06 17.57 3.25
C ARG A 56 -25.94 17.37 4.27
N GLU A 57 -25.42 16.15 4.38
CA GLU A 57 -24.52 15.78 5.47
C GLU A 57 -23.06 16.13 5.16
N CYS A 58 -22.63 16.01 3.90
CA CYS A 58 -21.21 16.17 3.54
C CYS A 58 -20.89 17.40 2.68
N MET A 59 -21.85 17.96 1.92
CA MET A 59 -21.62 19.13 1.05
C MET A 59 -22.10 20.42 1.69
N GLU A 60 -23.29 20.42 2.30
CA GLU A 60 -23.84 21.53 3.08
C GLU A 60 -23.26 21.56 4.50
N GLU A 61 -22.91 20.39 5.03
CA GLU A 61 -22.33 20.19 6.37
C GLU A 61 -21.00 19.43 6.30
N ILE A 62 -20.39 19.17 7.46
CA ILE A 62 -19.19 18.34 7.58
C ILE A 62 -19.59 17.00 8.16
N CYS A 63 -19.46 15.93 7.36
CA CYS A 63 -19.80 14.58 7.80
C CYS A 63 -18.58 13.82 8.32
N ASP A 64 -18.84 12.83 9.18
CA ASP A 64 -17.86 11.82 9.56
C ASP A 64 -17.91 10.58 8.63
N PHE A 65 -16.97 9.65 8.83
CA PHE A 65 -16.88 8.45 7.98
C PHE A 65 -18.11 7.52 8.14
N GLU A 66 -18.74 7.49 9.32
CA GLU A 66 -19.93 6.65 9.57
C GLU A 66 -21.11 7.16 8.74
N GLU A 67 -21.30 8.49 8.71
CA GLU A 67 -22.33 9.15 7.89
C GLU A 67 -22.09 8.93 6.38
N ALA A 68 -20.83 9.08 5.93
CA ALA A 68 -20.46 8.75 4.55
C ALA A 68 -20.73 7.26 4.21
N GLN A 69 -20.50 6.35 5.15
CA GLN A 69 -20.75 4.92 4.96
C GLN A 69 -22.25 4.60 4.84
N GLU A 70 -23.10 5.29 5.60
CA GLU A 70 -24.56 5.17 5.50
C GLU A 70 -25.11 5.61 4.13
N ILE A 71 -24.46 6.60 3.50
CA ILE A 71 -24.79 7.09 2.16
C ILE A 71 -24.39 6.07 1.08
N PHE A 72 -23.13 5.60 1.09
CA PHE A 72 -22.56 4.87 -0.05
C PHE A 72 -22.78 3.35 -0.03
N GLN A 73 -23.26 2.75 1.08
CA GLN A 73 -23.58 1.32 1.25
C GLN A 73 -22.43 0.31 1.02
N ASN A 74 -21.44 0.63 0.18
CA ASN A 74 -20.26 -0.15 -0.16
C ASN A 74 -19.00 0.57 0.34
N VAL A 75 -18.11 -0.18 0.98
CA VAL A 75 -16.83 0.30 1.51
C VAL A 75 -15.95 0.91 0.42
N GLU A 76 -15.91 0.33 -0.78
CA GLU A 76 -15.08 0.85 -1.87
C GLU A 76 -15.53 2.25 -2.31
N ASP A 77 -16.85 2.44 -2.46
CA ASP A 77 -17.43 3.72 -2.86
C ASP A 77 -17.29 4.76 -1.74
N THR A 78 -17.51 4.36 -0.48
CA THR A 78 -17.27 5.22 0.69
C THR A 78 -15.82 5.69 0.76
N LEU A 79 -14.85 4.79 0.57
CA LEU A 79 -13.43 5.13 0.60
C LEU A 79 -13.05 6.03 -0.58
N ALA A 80 -13.53 5.76 -1.79
CA ALA A 80 -13.27 6.59 -2.96
C ALA A 80 -13.77 8.04 -2.78
N PHE A 81 -14.93 8.21 -2.12
CA PHE A 81 -15.40 9.53 -1.69
C PHE A 81 -14.53 10.11 -0.57
N TRP A 82 -14.30 9.35 0.51
CA TRP A 82 -13.70 9.84 1.74
C TRP A 82 -12.27 10.30 1.57
N ILE A 83 -11.46 9.53 0.82
CA ILE A 83 -10.05 9.87 0.55
C ILE A 83 -9.95 11.29 -0.01
N LYS A 84 -10.77 11.59 -1.04
CA LYS A 84 -10.81 12.91 -1.66
C LYS A 84 -11.45 13.99 -0.79
N TYR A 85 -12.46 13.63 0.00
CA TYR A 85 -13.17 14.56 0.87
C TYR A 85 -12.31 15.05 2.04
N PHE A 86 -11.51 14.15 2.61
CA PHE A 86 -10.78 14.38 3.86
C PHE A 86 -9.59 15.33 3.69
N ASP A 87 -8.78 15.16 2.64
CA ASP A 87 -7.57 15.96 2.43
C ASP A 87 -7.37 16.46 0.98
N GLY A 88 -8.38 16.28 0.13
CA GLY A 88 -8.34 16.68 -1.27
C GLY A 88 -7.85 15.55 -2.18
N ASP A 89 -7.62 15.87 -3.45
CA ASP A 89 -7.18 14.89 -4.46
C ASP A 89 -5.69 15.08 -4.70
N GLN A 90 -4.86 14.17 -4.17
CA GLN A 90 -3.41 14.23 -4.31
C GLN A 90 -2.93 13.88 -5.73
N CYS A 91 -3.81 13.35 -6.58
CA CYS A 91 -3.54 13.13 -7.99
C CYS A 91 -3.78 14.36 -8.86
N SER A 92 -4.38 15.43 -8.33
CA SER A 92 -4.68 16.66 -9.09
C SER A 92 -3.43 17.45 -9.47
N ALA A 93 -2.43 17.51 -8.59
CA ALA A 93 -1.16 18.17 -8.85
C ALA A 93 -0.05 17.57 -7.98
N PRO A 94 1.19 17.47 -8.51
CA PRO A 94 2.30 16.97 -7.72
C PRO A 94 2.77 18.00 -6.66
N PRO A 95 3.44 17.56 -5.57
CA PRO A 95 4.08 18.46 -4.59
C PRO A 95 5.19 19.34 -5.19
N LEU A 96 5.57 20.41 -4.49
CA LEU A 96 6.56 21.40 -4.99
C LEU A 96 7.95 20.79 -5.30
N ASP A 97 8.40 19.82 -4.50
CA ASP A 97 9.70 19.14 -4.69
C ASP A 97 9.61 17.90 -5.60
N HIS A 98 8.50 17.76 -6.32
CA HIS A 98 8.29 16.65 -7.24
C HIS A 98 9.13 16.78 -8.51
N GLN A 99 9.57 15.64 -9.06
CA GLN A 99 10.52 15.64 -10.19
C GLN A 99 9.86 15.95 -11.55
N CYS A 100 8.53 15.93 -11.63
CA CYS A 100 7.77 15.99 -12.88
C CYS A 100 6.51 16.84 -12.72
N ASP A 101 5.95 17.30 -13.85
CA ASP A 101 4.73 18.13 -13.91
C ASP A 101 3.43 17.38 -13.58
N SER A 102 3.47 16.05 -13.50
CA SER A 102 2.33 15.22 -13.07
C SER A 102 2.77 14.24 -11.98
N PRO A 103 1.86 13.77 -11.09
CA PRO A 103 2.21 12.91 -9.96
C PRO A 103 2.94 11.61 -10.34
N CYS A 104 2.60 11.02 -11.49
CA CYS A 104 3.25 9.80 -11.99
C CYS A 104 4.07 10.03 -13.26
N CYS A 105 4.56 11.27 -13.44
CA CYS A 105 5.43 11.67 -14.55
C CYS A 105 4.87 11.37 -15.97
N GLY A 106 3.57 11.12 -16.11
CA GLY A 106 2.92 10.73 -17.37
C GLY A 106 3.18 9.29 -17.79
N HIS A 107 3.70 8.45 -16.90
CA HIS A 107 4.11 7.07 -17.16
C HIS A 107 3.44 6.06 -16.22
N GLY A 108 2.26 6.42 -15.73
CA GLY A 108 1.48 5.57 -14.85
C GLY A 108 0.17 6.22 -14.45
N THR A 109 -0.67 5.42 -13.80
CA THR A 109 -1.93 5.87 -13.21
C THR A 109 -1.70 6.26 -11.75
N CYS A 110 -2.08 7.49 -11.40
CA CYS A 110 -2.06 7.96 -10.03
C CYS A 110 -3.23 7.36 -9.25
N ILE A 111 -2.94 6.84 -8.06
CA ILE A 111 -3.89 6.27 -7.12
C ILE A 111 -3.84 7.15 -5.87
N ASP A 112 -4.92 7.89 -5.66
CA ASP A 112 -5.10 8.79 -4.52
C ASP A 112 -5.17 7.99 -3.21
N GLY A 113 -4.65 8.57 -2.15
CA GLY A 113 -4.61 7.99 -0.82
C GLY A 113 -4.66 9.09 0.22
N ILE A 114 -4.72 8.73 1.49
CA ILE A 114 -4.83 9.73 2.55
C ILE A 114 -3.44 10.26 2.88
N GLY A 115 -3.26 11.57 2.72
CA GLY A 115 -2.02 12.33 2.92
C GLY A 115 -0.91 12.00 1.92
N SER A 116 -1.19 11.15 0.92
CA SER A 116 -0.20 10.64 -0.03
C SER A 116 -0.87 10.05 -1.26
N PHE A 117 -0.08 9.81 -2.31
CA PHE A 117 -0.52 9.08 -3.49
C PHE A 117 0.49 8.00 -3.85
N SER A 118 0.04 7.03 -4.65
CA SER A 118 0.90 6.01 -5.25
C SER A 118 0.72 5.96 -6.76
N CYS A 119 1.70 5.40 -7.46
CA CYS A 119 1.66 5.28 -8.91
C CYS A 119 1.67 3.82 -9.34
N SER A 120 0.68 3.43 -10.13
CA SER A 120 0.72 2.19 -10.91
C SER A 120 1.40 2.47 -12.24
N CYS A 121 2.69 2.14 -12.35
CA CYS A 121 3.47 2.43 -13.54
C CYS A 121 3.07 1.61 -14.76
N ASP A 122 3.14 2.25 -15.91
CA ASP A 122 2.95 1.60 -17.21
C ASP A 122 4.11 0.65 -17.51
N LYS A 123 3.87 -0.29 -18.44
CA LYS A 123 4.88 -1.25 -18.85
C LYS A 123 6.13 -0.54 -19.38
N GLY A 124 7.27 -0.85 -18.77
CA GLY A 124 8.56 -0.27 -19.15
C GLY A 124 8.99 0.91 -18.28
N TRP A 125 8.23 1.25 -17.24
CA TRP A 125 8.57 2.29 -16.28
C TRP A 125 8.63 1.77 -14.85
N GLU A 126 9.47 2.39 -14.02
CA GLU A 126 9.68 2.08 -12.61
C GLU A 126 10.06 3.32 -11.78
N GLY A 127 10.20 3.14 -10.48
CA GLY A 127 10.38 4.23 -9.51
C GLY A 127 9.05 4.64 -8.85
N LYS A 128 9.13 5.41 -7.76
CA LYS A 128 7.95 5.79 -6.95
C LYS A 128 6.92 6.60 -7.73
N PHE A 129 7.39 7.39 -8.70
CA PHE A 129 6.57 8.27 -9.51
C PHE A 129 6.63 7.87 -11.00
N CYS A 130 7.07 6.64 -11.30
CA CYS A 130 7.26 6.13 -12.67
C CYS A 130 8.22 7.00 -13.52
N GLN A 131 9.20 7.61 -12.86
CA GLN A 131 10.11 8.59 -13.46
C GLN A 131 11.31 7.95 -14.18
N GLN A 132 11.45 6.63 -14.17
CA GLN A 132 12.59 5.91 -14.74
C GLN A 132 12.14 4.81 -15.69
N GLU A 133 12.84 4.65 -16.80
CA GLU A 133 12.66 3.49 -17.67
C GLU A 133 13.15 2.21 -16.99
N LEU A 134 12.36 1.15 -17.08
CA LEU A 134 12.70 -0.17 -16.56
C LEU A 134 13.87 -0.77 -17.34
N ARG A 135 15.02 -0.93 -16.67
CA ARG A 135 16.26 -1.44 -17.32
C ARG A 135 16.50 -2.92 -17.11
N PHE A 136 15.99 -3.50 -16.04
CA PHE A 136 16.26 -4.88 -15.64
C PHE A 136 14.94 -5.59 -15.34
N GLN A 137 14.73 -6.77 -15.92
CA GLN A 137 13.55 -7.60 -15.66
C GLN A 137 13.81 -8.67 -14.59
N ASP A 138 15.07 -8.99 -14.32
CA ASP A 138 15.48 -10.00 -13.35
C ASP A 138 16.69 -9.53 -12.53
N CYS A 139 17.11 -10.35 -11.58
CA CYS A 139 18.24 -10.06 -10.70
C CYS A 139 19.60 -10.52 -11.24
N ARG A 140 19.64 -11.17 -12.41
CA ARG A 140 20.83 -11.88 -12.92
C ARG A 140 21.89 -10.92 -13.41
N VAL A 141 21.48 -9.82 -14.02
CA VAL A 141 22.38 -8.80 -14.56
C VAL A 141 22.43 -7.62 -13.61
N ASN A 142 23.65 -7.26 -13.19
CA ASN A 142 23.91 -6.10 -12.34
C ASN A 142 23.02 -6.02 -11.08
N ASN A 143 22.69 -7.16 -10.48
CA ASN A 143 21.80 -7.26 -9.32
C ASN A 143 20.43 -6.58 -9.55
N GLY A 144 19.93 -6.57 -10.78
CA GLY A 144 18.71 -5.84 -11.16
C GLY A 144 18.84 -4.32 -11.04
N GLY A 145 20.01 -3.76 -10.82
CA GLY A 145 20.19 -2.34 -10.47
C GLY A 145 19.91 -2.02 -9.00
N CYS A 146 19.64 -3.02 -8.15
CA CYS A 146 19.45 -2.84 -6.72
C CYS A 146 20.78 -2.61 -6.00
N LEU A 147 20.80 -1.66 -5.06
CA LEU A 147 21.99 -1.36 -4.26
C LEU A 147 22.30 -2.47 -3.25
N HIS A 148 21.27 -2.96 -2.55
CA HIS A 148 21.40 -4.05 -1.58
C HIS A 148 20.81 -5.34 -2.16
N TYR A 149 19.59 -5.72 -1.78
CA TYR A 149 19.01 -7.00 -2.17
C TYR A 149 18.11 -6.85 -3.39
N CYS A 150 18.17 -7.82 -4.30
CA CYS A 150 17.25 -7.97 -5.43
C CYS A 150 16.42 -9.23 -5.22
N LEU A 151 15.10 -9.11 -5.38
CA LEU A 151 14.14 -10.19 -5.22
C LEU A 151 13.39 -10.38 -6.54
N GLU A 152 13.41 -11.60 -7.07
CA GLU A 152 12.69 -11.97 -8.28
C GLU A 152 11.19 -12.09 -7.98
N GLU A 153 10.35 -11.58 -8.88
CA GLU A 153 8.90 -11.66 -8.82
C GLU A 153 8.35 -12.19 -10.15
N SER A 154 7.09 -12.64 -10.17
CA SER A 154 6.46 -13.21 -11.37
C SER A 154 6.43 -12.25 -12.57
N ASN A 155 6.40 -10.94 -12.31
CA ASN A 155 6.34 -9.88 -13.33
C ASN A 155 7.56 -8.94 -13.30
N GLY A 156 8.70 -9.38 -12.76
CA GLY A 156 9.93 -8.60 -12.80
C GLY A 156 10.82 -8.81 -11.59
N ARG A 157 11.37 -7.72 -11.07
CA ARG A 157 12.22 -7.71 -9.89
C ARG A 157 11.96 -6.48 -9.05
N ARG A 158 12.14 -6.61 -7.73
CA ARG A 158 12.13 -5.47 -6.81
C ARG A 158 13.36 -5.45 -5.92
N CYS A 159 13.72 -4.25 -5.48
CA CYS A 159 14.83 -4.06 -4.57
C CYS A 159 14.37 -4.05 -3.10
N ALA A 160 15.25 -4.46 -2.20
CA ALA A 160 15.04 -4.39 -0.76
C ALA A 160 16.34 -4.02 -0.05
N CYS A 161 16.22 -3.47 1.16
CA CYS A 161 17.35 -2.95 1.93
C CYS A 161 17.66 -3.82 3.16
N ALA A 162 18.91 -3.79 3.60
CA ALA A 162 19.33 -4.40 4.87
C ALA A 162 18.70 -3.67 6.08
N PRO A 163 18.59 -4.35 7.25
CA PRO A 163 18.14 -3.69 8.47
C PRO A 163 18.95 -2.42 8.79
N GLY A 164 18.27 -1.36 9.20
CA GLY A 164 18.89 -0.03 9.38
C GLY A 164 18.97 0.81 8.10
N TYR A 165 18.29 0.39 7.04
CA TYR A 165 18.16 1.14 5.79
C TYR A 165 16.74 1.09 5.24
N GLU A 166 16.33 2.18 4.61
CA GLU A 166 15.07 2.32 3.88
C GLU A 166 15.30 2.48 2.38
N LEU A 167 14.37 1.96 1.58
CA LEU A 167 14.42 2.05 0.13
C LEU A 167 14.07 3.48 -0.31
N ALA A 168 14.91 4.09 -1.14
CA ALA A 168 14.71 5.44 -1.64
C ALA A 168 13.60 5.48 -2.71
N ASP A 169 13.16 6.69 -3.08
CA ASP A 169 12.09 6.93 -4.07
C ASP A 169 12.43 6.44 -5.48
N ASP A 170 13.70 6.14 -5.76
CA ASP A 170 14.12 5.50 -7.00
C ASP A 170 13.86 3.99 -7.03
N HIS A 171 13.41 3.41 -5.91
CA HIS A 171 13.21 1.98 -5.70
C HIS A 171 14.45 1.11 -5.98
N MET A 172 15.64 1.68 -5.94
CA MET A 172 16.91 1.00 -6.23
C MET A 172 17.97 1.21 -5.14
N ARG A 173 18.05 2.43 -4.61
CA ARG A 173 19.04 2.82 -3.59
C ARG A 173 18.48 2.67 -2.20
N CYS A 174 19.38 2.50 -1.23
CA CYS A 174 19.05 2.41 0.18
C CYS A 174 19.65 3.60 0.92
N LYS A 175 18.86 4.25 1.78
CA LYS A 175 19.29 5.34 2.67
C LYS A 175 19.32 4.80 4.10
N SER A 176 20.36 5.10 4.88
CA SER A 176 20.43 4.67 6.28
C SER A 176 19.35 5.36 7.11
N THR A 177 18.71 4.62 8.01
CA THR A 177 17.71 5.13 8.97
C THR A 177 18.32 5.61 10.28
#